data_AF-A0A519Y626-F1
#
_entry.id   AF-A0A519Y626-F1
#
_cell.length_a   1.000
_cell.length_b   1.000
_cell.length_c   1.000
_cell.angle_alpha   90.00
_cell.angle_beta   90.00
_cell.angle_gamma   90.00
#
_symmetry.space_group_name_H-M   'P 1'
#
loop_
_entity.id
_entity.type
_entity.pdbx_description
1 polymer ?
#
loop_
_entity_poly.entity_id
_entity_poly.type
_entity_poly.pdbx_seq_one_letter_code
_entity_poly.pdbx_strand_id
1 'polypeptide(L)' 'QIILTLKGKLVLIEKEEPASKKKSAPVHPEITSALLNLGFKPLAVEQFVASLPKEANLEEGVRKGLAALSNQF' A
#
# COMPACT_ATOMS: atom_id res chain seq x y z
N GLN A 1 27.34 18.18 -14.42
CA GLN A 1 26.24 18.49 -13.46
C GLN A 1 25.08 17.56 -13.78
N ILE A 2 24.57 16.82 -12.80
CA ILE A 2 23.36 16.01 -12.97
C ILE A 2 22.22 16.77 -12.30
N ILE A 3 21.19 17.10 -13.06
CA ILE A 3 19.96 17.73 -12.55
C ILE A 3 18.97 16.61 -12.26
N LEU A 4 18.83 16.23 -10.98
CA LEU A 4 17.75 15.35 -10.53
C LEU A 4 16.46 16.17 -10.43
N THR A 5 15.55 16.06 -11.39
CA THR A 5 14.20 16.62 -11.24
C THR A 5 13.28 15.56 -10.65
N LEU A 6 12.79 15.81 -9.43
CA LEU A 6 11.72 15.03 -8.82
C LEU A 6 10.38 15.41 -9.48
N LYS A 7 10.17 15.00 -10.74
CA LYS A 7 8.84 15.07 -11.37
C LYS A 7 8.01 13.88 -10.90
N GLY A 8 7.24 14.09 -9.83
CA GLY A 8 6.04 13.31 -9.57
C GLY A 8 6.03 12.50 -8.27
N LYS A 9 5.61 13.17 -7.19
CA LYS A 9 4.61 12.75 -6.19
C LYS A 9 4.89 13.54 -4.91
N LEU A 10 4.38 14.78 -4.89
CA LEU A 10 4.17 15.47 -3.62
C LEU A 10 3.09 14.67 -2.88
N VAL A 11 3.49 13.88 -1.89
CA VAL A 11 2.57 13.29 -0.93
C VAL A 11 2.48 14.29 0.22
N LEU A 12 1.29 14.84 0.44
CA LEU A 12 1.01 15.68 1.59
C LEU A 12 1.20 14.83 2.84
N ILE A 13 2.25 15.11 3.60
CA ILE A 13 2.44 14.55 4.94
C ILE A 13 1.71 15.52 5.87
N GLU A 14 0.45 15.21 6.20
CA GLU A 14 -0.27 15.96 7.23
C GLU A 14 0.46 15.74 8.57
N LYS A 15 1.23 16.76 8.95
CA LYS A 15 1.87 16.89 10.26
C LYS A 15 0.79 17.33 11.25
N GLU A 16 0.24 16.38 12.01
CA GLU A 16 -0.47 16.69 13.26
C GLU A 16 -0.01 15.73 14.37
N GLU A 17 0.80 16.24 15.30
CA GLU A 17 0.87 15.70 16.67
C GLU A 17 -0.43 16.06 17.42
N PRO A 18 -0.62 15.58 18.66
CA PRO A 18 -1.07 14.25 19.06
C PRO A 18 -2.54 14.33 19.48
N ALA A 19 -3.44 13.73 18.72
CA ALA A 19 -4.86 13.67 19.09
C ALA A 19 -5.45 12.29 18.79
N SER A 20 -5.35 11.42 19.80
CA SER A 20 -6.38 10.48 20.24
C SER A 20 -7.64 10.40 19.36
N LYS A 21 -7.57 9.59 18.30
CA LYS A 21 -8.69 8.87 17.69
C LYS A 21 -8.11 7.87 16.70
N LYS A 22 -8.19 6.59 17.07
CA LYS A 22 -7.96 5.44 16.19
C LYS A 22 -8.97 5.48 15.03
N LYS A 23 -8.80 6.40 14.08
CA LYS A 23 -9.35 6.22 12.74
C LYS A 23 -8.40 5.23 12.11
N SER A 24 -8.81 3.97 12.05
CA SER A 24 -8.15 2.98 11.21
C SER A 24 -7.87 3.65 9.87
N ALA A 25 -6.59 3.83 9.56
CA ALA A 25 -6.20 4.23 8.22
C ALA A 25 -6.89 3.26 7.25
N PRO A 26 -7.34 3.73 6.08
CA PRO A 26 -7.90 2.81 5.10
C PRO A 26 -6.87 1.69 4.89
N VAL A 27 -7.27 0.44 5.13
CA VAL A 27 -6.34 -0.70 5.17
C VAL A 27 -5.74 -0.97 3.79
N HIS A 28 -6.43 -0.52 2.73
CA HIS A 28 -6.01 -0.67 1.34
C HIS A 28 -4.68 0.00 0.99
N PRO A 29 -4.41 1.30 1.25
CA PRO A 29 -3.12 1.91 0.96
C PRO A 29 -1.94 1.27 1.71
N GLU A 30 -2.16 0.77 2.93
CA GLU A 30 -1.12 0.09 3.69
C GLU A 30 -0.76 -1.26 3.04
N ILE A 31 -1.75 -2.09 2.69
CA ILE A 31 -1.54 -3.35 1.95
C ILE A 31 -0.85 -3.09 0.61
N THR A 32 -1.31 -2.08 -0.15
CA THR A 32 -0.72 -1.71 -1.44
C THR A 32 0.75 -1.32 -1.28
N SER A 33 1.07 -0.46 -0.31
CA SER A 33 2.44 -0.02 -0.07
C SER A 33 3.36 -1.18 0.33
N ALA A 34 2.88 -2.09 1.19
CA ALA A 34 3.63 -3.26 1.60
C ALA A 34 3.95 -4.18 0.40
N LEU A 35 2.95 -4.52 -0.42
CA LEU A 35 3.15 -5.39 -1.58
C LEU A 35 4.03 -4.73 -2.67
N LEU A 36 3.90 -3.42 -2.89
CA LEU A 36 4.77 -2.69 -3.81
C LEU A 36 6.23 -2.67 -3.32
N ASN A 37 6.46 -2.43 -2.03
CA ASN A 37 7.80 -2.42 -1.43
C ASN A 37 8.47 -3.80 -1.46
N LEU A 38 7.68 -4.88 -1.50
CA LEU A 38 8.16 -6.25 -1.68
C LEU A 38 8.50 -6.59 -3.14
N GLY A 39 8.24 -5.67 -4.08
CA GLY A 39 8.62 -5.80 -5.49
C GLY A 39 7.53 -6.37 -6.40
N PHE A 40 6.29 -6.51 -5.93
CA PHE A 40 5.18 -6.95 -6.77
C PHE A 40 4.76 -5.87 -7.78
N LYS A 41 4.29 -6.31 -8.96
CA LYS A 41 3.90 -5.41 -10.05
C LYS A 41 2.68 -4.56 -9.64
N PRO A 42 2.69 -3.23 -9.87
CA PRO A 42 1.60 -2.35 -9.44
C PRO A 42 0.21 -2.76 -9.91
N LEU A 43 0.07 -3.16 -11.18
CA LEU A 43 -1.20 -3.59 -11.75
C LEU A 43 -1.78 -4.83 -11.04
N ALA A 44 -0.93 -5.79 -10.68
CA ALA A 44 -1.36 -7.01 -9.99
C ALA A 44 -1.77 -6.73 -8.53
N VAL A 45 -1.04 -5.82 -7.87
CA VAL A 45 -1.38 -5.37 -6.52
C VAL A 45 -2.71 -4.63 -6.49
N GLU A 46 -2.94 -3.70 -7.42
CA GLU A 46 -4.20 -2.95 -7.52
C GLU A 46 -5.40 -3.87 -7.76
N GLN A 47 -5.27 -4.86 -8.66
CA GLN A 47 -6.31 -5.86 -8.91
C GLN A 47 -6.61 -6.70 -7.66
N PHE A 48 -5.57 -7.12 -6.93
CA PHE A 48 -5.73 -7.89 -5.71
C PHE A 48 -6.40 -7.05 -4.60
N VAL A 49 -5.95 -5.82 -4.39
CA VAL A 49 -6.50 -4.92 -3.35
C VAL A 49 -7.94 -4.51 -3.67
N ALA A 50 -8.31 -4.38 -4.95
CA ALA A 50 -9.70 -4.16 -5.36
C ALA A 50 -10.61 -5.37 -5.08
N SER A 51 -10.05 -6.58 -5.05
CA SER A 51 -10.80 -7.81 -4.72
C SER A 51 -10.96 -8.06 -3.22
N LEU A 52 -10.20 -7.35 -2.36
CA LEU A 52 -10.24 -7.51 -0.92
C LEU A 52 -11.44 -6.79 -0.29
N PRO A 53 -12.10 -7.39 0.71
CA PRO A 53 -13.15 -6.70 1.47
C PRO A 53 -12.55 -5.54 2.27
N LYS A 54 -13.33 -4.45 2.42
CA LYS A 54 -12.90 -3.20 3.07
C LYS A 54 -12.54 -3.35 4.56
N GLU A 55 -12.96 -4.46 5.16
CA GLU A 55 -12.71 -4.82 6.56
C GLU A 55 -11.58 -5.85 6.72
N ALA A 56 -10.84 -6.16 5.63
CA ALA A 56 -9.71 -7.06 5.72
C ALA A 56 -8.62 -6.47 6.63
N ASN A 57 -8.07 -7.31 7.53
CA ASN A 57 -6.92 -6.94 8.33
C ASN A 57 -5.67 -6.77 7.46
N LEU A 58 -4.79 -5.82 7.81
CA LEU A 58 -3.54 -5.55 7.10
C LEU A 58 -2.70 -6.81 6.93
N GLU A 59 -2.42 -7.52 8.04
CA GLU A 59 -1.60 -8.73 8.05
C GLU A 59 -2.20 -9.84 7.17
N GLU A 60 -3.51 -10.02 7.25
CA GLU A 60 -4.21 -11.04 6.46
C GLU A 60 -4.22 -10.68 4.97
N GLY A 61 -4.42 -9.40 4.64
CA GLY A 61 -4.35 -8.87 3.29
C GLY A 61 -2.97 -9.02 2.67
N VAL A 62 -1.91 -8.70 3.42
CA VAL A 62 -0.52 -8.89 2.97
C VAL A 62 -0.21 -10.37 2.80
N ARG A 63 -0.61 -11.24 3.74
CA ARG A 63 -0.39 -12.69 3.64
C ARG A 63 -1.10 -13.30 2.43
N LYS A 64 -2.36 -12.92 2.19
CA LYS A 64 -3.13 -13.36 1.02
C LYS A 64 -2.53 -12.81 -0.28
N GLY A 65 -2.10 -11.55 -0.28
CA GLY A 65 -1.45 -10.91 -1.42
C GLY A 65 -0.14 -11.59 -1.76
N LEU A 66 0.67 -11.91 -0.75
CA LEU A 66 1.88 -12.70 -0.91
C LEU A 66 1.60 -14.06 -1.53
N ALA A 67 0.65 -14.83 -0.98
CA ALA A 67 0.31 -16.15 -1.50
C ALA A 67 -0.23 -16.11 -2.94
N ALA A 68 -1.06 -15.11 -3.27
CA ALA A 68 -1.66 -14.97 -4.58
C ALA A 68 -0.66 -14.49 -5.65
N LEU A 69 0.22 -13.56 -5.29
CA LEU A 69 1.16 -12.93 -6.22
C LEU A 69 2.49 -13.70 -6.32
N SER A 70 2.89 -14.45 -5.30
CA SER A 70 4.10 -15.29 -5.36
C SER A 70 3.92 -16.50 -6.27
N ASN A 71 2.70 -17.05 -6.35
CA ASN A 71 2.39 -18.19 -7.21
C ASN A 71 2.24 -17.82 -8.70
N GLN A 72 2.50 -16.55 -9.06
CA GLN A 72 2.60 -16.07 -10.45
C GLN A 72 4.06 -15.93 -10.93
N PHE A 73 5.04 -16.30 -10.10
CA PHE A 73 6.44 -16.44 -10.47
C PHE A 73 6.82 -17.92 -10.60
#